data_AF-A0A9E0IPX4-F1
#
_entry.id   AF-A0A9E0IPX4-F1
#
_cell.length_a   1.000
_cell.length_b   1.000
_cell.length_c   1.000
_cell.angle_alpha   90.00
_cell.angle_beta   90.00
_cell.angle_gamma   90.00
#
_symmetry.space_group_name_H-M   'P 1'
#
loop_
_entity.id
_entity.type
_entity.pdbx_description
1 polymer ?
#
loop_
_entity_poly.entity_id
_entity_poly.type
_entity_poly.pdbx_seq_one_letter_code
_entity_poly.pdbx_strand_id
1 'polypeptide(L)'
;MNADARTAWFAKMMESGLDNQIFNPGDVLAHATPDVLASNLPPDLLSKVLASSLAAGAMTPERVLETVTPDLMARHLPHDVLWGCIAAAAARAGVVAGPGGGSSSGK
;
A
#
# COMPACT_ATOMS: atom_id res chain seq x y z
N MET A 1 -12.20 -0.21 -19.42
CA MET A 1 -10.84 0.21 -18.99
C MET A 1 -9.89 -0.94 -19.28
N ASN A 2 -8.84 -0.70 -20.05
CA ASN A 2 -7.78 -1.69 -20.31
C ASN A 2 -7.09 -2.07 -18.98
N ALA A 3 -6.70 -3.34 -18.80
CA ALA A 3 -6.04 -3.80 -17.58
C ALA A 3 -4.75 -3.02 -17.31
N ASP A 4 -3.96 -2.76 -18.36
CA ASP A 4 -2.71 -1.99 -18.27
C ASP A 4 -2.94 -0.54 -17.82
N ALA A 5 -4.02 0.08 -18.29
CA ALA A 5 -4.37 1.44 -17.92
C ALA A 5 -4.75 1.54 -16.43
N ARG A 6 -5.37 0.49 -15.88
CA ARG A 6 -5.71 0.41 -14.47
C ARG A 6 -4.48 0.17 -13.60
N THR A 7 -3.59 -0.73 -14.01
CA THR A 7 -2.30 -0.96 -13.33
C THR A 7 -1.46 0.32 -13.30
N ALA A 8 -1.32 1.01 -14.43
CA ALA A 8 -0.60 2.28 -14.50
C ALA A 8 -1.23 3.36 -13.61
N TRP A 9 -2.56 3.41 -13.54
CA TRP A 9 -3.26 4.32 -12.65
C TRP A 9 -2.97 4.03 -11.18
N PHE A 10 -3.02 2.77 -10.75
CA PHE A 10 -2.69 2.39 -9.37
C PHE A 10 -1.24 2.70 -9.02
N ALA A 11 -0.29 2.39 -9.90
CA ALA A 11 1.12 2.70 -9.70
C ALA A 11 1.32 4.20 -9.45
N LYS A 12 0.73 5.03 -10.33
CA LYS A 12 0.84 6.49 -10.23
C LYS A 12 0.14 7.06 -8.99
N MET A 13 -1.00 6.50 -8.59
CA MET A 13 -1.70 6.91 -7.37
C MET A 13 -0.90 6.58 -6.11
N MET A 14 -0.33 5.37 -6.05
CA MET A 14 0.52 4.92 -4.95
C MET A 14 1.79 5.75 -4.84
N GLU A 15 2.46 6.00 -5.96
CA GLU A 15 3.63 6.89 -6.04
C GLU A 15 3.27 8.32 -5.60
N SER A 16 2.25 8.93 -6.21
CA SER A 16 1.83 10.29 -5.85
C SER A 16 1.41 10.41 -4.39
N GLY A 17 0.73 9.39 -3.84
CA GLY A 17 0.30 9.41 -2.45
C GLY A 17 1.46 9.31 -1.47
N LEU A 18 2.49 8.51 -1.77
CA LEU A 18 3.71 8.42 -0.96
C LEU A 18 4.53 9.72 -1.06
N ASP A 19 4.72 10.26 -2.27
CA ASP A 19 5.49 11.49 -2.50
C ASP A 19 4.87 12.71 -1.83
N ASN A 20 3.54 12.82 -1.83
CA ASN A 20 2.82 13.92 -1.18
C ASN A 20 2.51 13.64 0.30
N GLN A 21 3.06 12.55 0.87
CA GLN A 21 2.83 12.12 2.26
C GLN A 21 1.35 11.96 2.63
N ILE A 22 0.50 11.68 1.64
CA ILE A 22 -0.89 11.29 1.83
C ILE A 22 -0.93 9.83 2.32
N PHE A 23 -0.01 9.00 1.80
CA PHE A 23 0.22 7.62 2.21
C PHE A 23 1.44 7.57 3.13
N ASN A 24 1.29 6.88 4.26
CA ASN A 24 2.42 6.47 5.07
C ASN A 24 2.77 5.02 4.73
N PRO A 25 4.07 4.66 4.80
CA PRO A 25 4.50 3.29 4.61
C PRO A 25 3.71 2.26 5.46
N GLY A 26 3.40 2.62 6.71
CA GLY A 26 2.63 1.76 7.62
C GLY A 26 1.24 1.38 7.13
N ASP A 27 0.54 2.26 6.41
CA ASP A 27 -0.82 1.94 5.93
C ASP A 27 -0.79 1.03 4.71
N VAL A 28 0.29 1.12 3.93
CA VAL A 28 0.52 0.16 2.86
C VAL A 28 0.64 -1.24 3.45
N LEU A 29 1.44 -1.43 4.50
CA LEU A 29 1.58 -2.74 5.16
C LEU A 29 0.35 -3.19 5.95
N ALA A 30 -0.55 -2.27 6.33
CA ALA A 30 -1.82 -2.65 6.96
C ALA A 30 -2.71 -3.46 6.00
N HIS A 31 -2.59 -3.25 4.69
CA HIS A 31 -3.37 -3.95 3.66
C HIS A 31 -2.51 -4.94 2.86
N ALA A 32 -1.30 -4.53 2.44
CA ALA A 32 -0.29 -5.40 1.86
C ALA A 32 0.48 -6.13 2.98
N THR A 33 -0.26 -6.91 3.77
CA THR A 33 0.30 -7.68 4.88
C THR A 33 1.35 -8.69 4.38
N PRO A 34 2.24 -9.19 5.25
CA PRO A 34 3.23 -10.19 4.87
C PRO A 34 2.64 -11.42 4.16
N ASP A 35 1.42 -11.84 4.55
CA ASP A 35 0.70 -12.96 3.93
C ASP A 35 0.23 -12.63 2.51
N VAL A 36 -0.32 -11.43 2.31
CA VAL A 36 -0.71 -10.92 0.98
C VAL A 36 0.52 -10.79 0.07
N LEU A 37 1.63 -10.27 0.60
CA LEU A 37 2.89 -10.18 -0.13
C LEU A 37 3.38 -11.56 -0.53
N ALA A 38 3.43 -12.52 0.41
CA ALA A 38 3.89 -13.89 0.15
C ALA A 38 3.04 -14.63 -0.90
N SER A 39 1.74 -14.36 -0.93
CA SER A 39 0.80 -15.02 -1.84
C SER A 39 0.80 -14.46 -3.26
N ASN A 40 1.23 -13.20 -3.43
CA ASN A 40 1.06 -12.46 -4.69
C ASN A 40 2.37 -12.00 -5.34
N LEU A 41 3.45 -11.87 -4.55
CA LEU A 41 4.76 -11.50 -5.09
C LEU A 41 5.50 -12.73 -5.64
N PRO A 42 6.24 -12.58 -6.74
CA PRO A 42 7.12 -13.61 -7.24
C PRO A 42 8.24 -13.93 -6.21
N PRO A 43 8.75 -15.18 -6.19
CA PRO A 43 9.76 -15.63 -5.23
C PRO A 43 11.03 -14.77 -5.18
N ASP A 44 11.45 -14.21 -6.32
CA ASP A 44 12.63 -13.34 -6.41
C ASP A 44 12.43 -12.01 -5.67
N LEU A 45 11.22 -11.44 -5.71
CA LEU A 45 10.91 -10.22 -4.98
C LEU A 45 10.76 -10.50 -3.48
N LEU A 46 10.12 -11.60 -3.11
CA LEU A 46 10.03 -12.02 -1.72
C LEU A 46 11.40 -12.25 -1.09
N SER A 47 12.30 -12.91 -1.82
CA SER A 47 13.67 -13.13 -1.35
C SER A 47 14.40 -11.82 -1.09
N LYS A 48 14.20 -10.80 -1.93
CA LYS A 48 14.77 -9.46 -1.73
C LYS A 48 14.18 -8.75 -0.51
N VAL A 49 12.87 -8.81 -0.31
CA VAL A 49 12.19 -8.22 0.86
C VAL A 49 12.70 -8.86 2.15
N LEU A 50 12.81 -10.19 2.17
CA LEU A 50 13.34 -10.94 3.31
C LEU A 50 14.82 -10.63 3.56
N ALA A 51 15.64 -10.56 2.51
CA ALA A 51 17.05 -10.21 2.64
C ALA A 51 17.24 -8.79 3.19
N SER A 52 16.47 -7.82 2.69
CA SER A 52 16.46 -6.44 3.21
C SER A 52 16.04 -6.38 4.68
N SER A 53 14.97 -7.10 5.03
CA SER A 53 14.46 -7.17 6.40
C SER A 53 15.46 -7.82 7.36
N LEU A 54 16.13 -8.90 6.92
CA LEU A 54 17.14 -9.59 7.72
C LEU A 54 18.40 -8.75 7.91
N ALA A 55 18.85 -8.04 6.87
CA ALA A 55 19.98 -7.12 6.96
C ALA A 55 19.70 -5.95 7.92
N ALA A 56 18.45 -5.47 7.95
CA ALA A 56 18.01 -4.42 8.86
C ALA A 56 17.69 -4.92 10.28
N GLY A 57 17.57 -6.23 10.48
CA GLY A 57 17.14 -6.84 11.74
C GLY A 57 15.64 -6.65 12.05
N ALA A 58 14.87 -6.07 11.14
CA ALA A 58 13.43 -5.85 11.27
C ALA A 58 12.77 -5.69 9.90
N MET A 59 11.54 -6.18 9.75
CA MET A 59 10.69 -5.91 8.60
C MET A 59 9.86 -4.66 8.86
N THR A 60 10.38 -3.50 8.44
CA THR A 60 9.64 -2.22 8.57
C THR A 60 8.94 -1.86 7.26
N PRO A 61 7.84 -1.09 7.32
CA PRO A 61 7.12 -0.69 6.12
C PRO A 61 7.97 0.06 5.09
N GLU A 62 8.89 0.89 5.55
CA GLU A 62 9.82 1.64 4.71
C GLU A 62 10.73 0.68 3.92
N ARG A 63 11.26 -0.35 4.59
CA ARG A 63 12.13 -1.35 3.97
C ARG A 63 11.41 -2.21 2.95
N VAL A 64 10.15 -2.53 3.23
CA VAL A 64 9.33 -3.24 2.26
C VAL A 64 9.12 -2.39 1.01
N LEU A 65 8.81 -1.09 1.17
CA LEU A 65 8.61 -0.18 0.04
C LEU A 65 9.89 0.13 -0.76
N GLU A 66 11.07 0.04 -0.16
CA GLU A 66 12.35 0.10 -0.89
C GLU A 66 12.50 -1.03 -1.92
N THR A 67 11.89 -2.19 -1.65
CA THR A 67 11.96 -3.36 -2.53
C THR A 67 10.70 -3.55 -3.38
N VAL A 68 9.53 -3.28 -2.78
CA VAL A 68 8.21 -3.43 -3.38
C VAL A 68 7.70 -2.04 -3.74
N THR A 69 8.17 -1.53 -4.87
CA THR A 69 7.82 -0.20 -5.38
C THR A 69 6.35 -0.11 -5.78
N PRO A 70 5.76 1.10 -5.87
CA PRO A 70 4.39 1.31 -6.35
C PRO A 70 4.05 0.61 -7.67
N ASP A 71 5.00 0.54 -8.61
CA ASP A 71 4.84 -0.18 -9.88
C ASP A 71 4.73 -1.69 -9.67
N LEU A 72 5.60 -2.28 -8.84
CA LEU A 72 5.55 -3.70 -8.51
C LEU A 72 4.27 -4.06 -7.74
N MET A 73 3.86 -3.19 -6.82
CA MET A 73 2.60 -3.33 -6.11
C MET A 73 1.42 -3.38 -7.09
N ALA A 74 1.35 -2.45 -8.03
CA ALA A 74 0.25 -2.39 -9.00
C ALA A 74 0.20 -3.61 -9.93
N ARG A 75 1.35 -4.21 -10.23
CA ARG A 75 1.46 -5.38 -11.12
C ARG A 75 1.14 -6.70 -10.43
N HIS A 76 1.47 -6.82 -9.15
CA HIS A 76 1.43 -8.09 -8.45
C HIS A 76 0.34 -8.16 -7.39
N LEU A 77 -0.04 -7.05 -6.76
CA LEU A 77 -1.04 -7.08 -5.69
C LEU A 77 -2.47 -7.04 -6.24
N PRO A 78 -3.42 -7.68 -5.54
CA PRO A 78 -4.83 -7.57 -5.86
C PRO A 78 -5.30 -6.12 -5.81
N HIS A 79 -6.13 -5.71 -6.77
CA HIS A 79 -6.65 -4.34 -6.82
C HIS A 79 -7.44 -3.95 -5.55
N ASP A 80 -8.13 -4.90 -4.91
CA ASP A 80 -8.87 -4.65 -3.68
C ASP A 80 -7.95 -4.26 -2.51
N VAL A 81 -6.74 -4.83 -2.47
CA VAL A 81 -5.70 -4.48 -1.50
C VAL A 81 -5.19 -3.07 -1.76
N LEU A 82 -4.88 -2.76 -3.02
CA LEU A 82 -4.40 -1.42 -3.42
C LEU A 82 -5.45 -0.34 -3.13
N TRP A 83 -6.71 -0.63 -3.43
CA TRP A 83 -7.82 0.26 -3.10
C TRP A 83 -7.99 0.42 -1.60
N GLY A 84 -7.81 -0.65 -0.82
CA GLY A 84 -7.79 -0.61 0.64
C GLY A 84 -6.73 0.37 1.19
N CYS A 85 -5.49 0.31 0.68
CA CYS A 85 -4.43 1.26 1.02
C CYS A 85 -4.87 2.71 0.79
N ILE A 86 -5.43 2.98 -0.40
CA ILE A 86 -5.87 4.32 -0.80
C ILE A 86 -7.03 4.79 0.10
N ALA A 87 -8.00 3.93 0.37
CA ALA A 87 -9.17 4.25 1.20
C ALA A 87 -8.79 4.52 2.65
N ALA A 88 -7.90 3.72 3.24
CA ALA A 88 -7.41 3.92 4.60
C ALA A 88 -6.67 5.25 4.74
N ALA A 89 -5.86 5.60 3.75
CA ALA A 89 -5.19 6.88 3.73
C ALA A 89 -6.13 8.07 3.51
N ALA A 90 -7.10 7.95 2.60
CA ALA A 90 -8.14 8.96 2.40
C ALA A 90 -8.94 9.21 3.68
N ALA A 91 -9.30 8.14 4.40
CA ALA A 91 -9.98 8.23 5.68
C ALA A 91 -9.16 8.98 6.73
N ARG A 92 -7.85 8.71 6.85
CA ARG A 92 -6.97 9.49 7.75
C ARG A 92 -6.80 10.94 7.32
N ALA A 93 -6.74 11.21 6.01
CA ALA A 93 -6.65 12.56 5.48
C ALA A 93 -7.95 13.36 5.69
N GLY A 94 -8.99 12.76 6.31
CA GLY A 94 -10.28 13.41 6.53
C GLY A 94 -11.09 13.55 5.24
N VAL A 95 -10.71 12.84 4.17
CA VAL A 95 -11.51 12.70 2.96
C VAL A 95 -12.61 11.69 3.25
N VAL A 96 -13.56 12.09 4.11
CA VAL A 96 -14.83 11.40 4.24
C VAL A 96 -15.64 11.67 2.99
N ALA A 97 -16.03 10.60 2.28
CA ALA A 97 -17.12 10.67 1.34
C ALA A 97 -18.37 11.14 2.12
N GLY A 98 -18.70 12.43 2.06
CA GLY A 98 -19.84 12.96 2.82
C GLY A 98 -21.19 12.46 2.27
N PRO A 99 -22.31 12.73 2.95
CA PRO A 99 -22.57 12.67 4.38
C PRO A 99 -23.45 11.45 4.72
N GLY A 100 -23.08 10.72 5.76
CA GLY A 100 -23.92 9.68 6.36
C GLY A 100 -23.20 8.94 7.48
N GLY A 101 -23.04 9.57 8.65
CA GLY A 101 -22.56 8.86 9.85
C GLY A 101 -21.88 9.76 10.85
N GLY A 102 -22.64 10.30 11.79
CA GLY A 102 -22.09 11.00 12.95
C GLY A 102 -21.41 10.05 13.93
N SER A 103 -20.39 10.55 14.62
CA SER A 103 -20.21 10.33 16.06
C SER A 103 -19.16 11.30 16.58
N SER A 104 -19.65 12.43 17.07
CA SER A 104 -19.01 13.18 18.15
C SER A 104 -19.10 12.35 19.43
N SER A 105 -17.96 11.87 19.92
CA SER A 105 -17.78 11.38 21.29
C SER A 105 -16.27 11.38 21.55
N GLY A 106 -15.68 12.04 22.53
CA GLY A 106 -16.15 12.90 23.60
C GLY A 106 -14.96 13.07 24.56
N LYS A 107 -14.74 14.28 25.07
CA LYS A 107 -14.22 14.57 26.41
C LYS A 107 -14.26 16.06 26.68
#